data_AF-A0A945S1N0-F1
#
_entry.id   AF-A0A945S1N0-F1
#
_cell.length_a   1.000
_cell.length_b   1.000
_cell.length_c   1.000
_cell.angle_alpha   90.00
_cell.angle_beta   90.00
_cell.angle_gamma   90.00
#
_symmetry.space_group_name_H-M   'P 1'
#
loop_
_entity.id
_entity.type
_entity.pdbx_description
1 polymer ?
#
loop_
_entity_poly.entity_id
_entity_poly.type
_entity_poly.pdbx_seq_one_letter_code
_entity_poly.pdbx_strand_id
1 'polypeptide(L)'
;MQAAQPLAQAYTVIFKKPDVAGTMVDTPSIARLPNGRLLASNNIDGSWGGGIGQAGLDGVFPGGRNFYIHASDDDGETWRPLSRLKLADGMLLTLDDAVYVLGTGREGGVRRDVYITRSTDGGETWRELVQIHEGPAWNSATGVVIRDGQLYRAYDTATHQADRQLFVLAGNLSRDLLDPGSWRCSNAVGFPGLPEAMKRPINPDYRDHWLEANVVDIRGRLTVIARCRIDDFGTCHLAGVCDLSDTEHDLKLEFTQFHPFPGGQQKFHILYDDVSDLYWMVGNLVTDPQDHTGRFPRLRERGYRGGAGNERRILALFYSLDSLNWLQAGVVAMSKDPMQGFMYSQMLIDGDDLIFAVRTSKAGGNNHDAELVTFHRLPHFRSQALDIHPQL
;
A
#
# COMPACT_ATOMS: atom_id res chain seq x y z
N MET A 1 13.12 20.32 -28.20
CA MET A 1 12.09 20.33 -27.13
C MET A 1 12.73 19.79 -25.86
N GLN A 2 12.61 20.50 -24.74
CA GLN A 2 12.97 19.97 -23.44
C GLN A 2 11.91 18.93 -23.05
N ALA A 3 12.34 17.71 -22.70
CA ALA A 3 11.41 16.68 -22.27
C ALA A 3 10.79 17.06 -20.93
N ALA A 4 9.50 16.77 -20.75
CA ALA A 4 8.83 16.87 -19.46
C ALA A 4 9.59 16.06 -18.40
N GLN A 5 9.59 16.56 -17.16
CA GLN A 5 10.28 15.92 -16.02
C GLN A 5 9.25 15.39 -15.03
N PRO A 6 9.60 14.32 -14.26
CA PRO A 6 8.74 13.88 -13.17
C PRO A 6 8.59 14.94 -12.08
N LEU A 7 7.41 15.00 -11.48
CA LEU A 7 6.99 16.04 -10.54
C LEU A 7 7.76 16.02 -9.20
N ALA A 8 8.24 14.85 -8.76
CA ALA A 8 8.89 14.64 -7.47
C ALA A 8 10.03 13.60 -7.58
N GLN A 9 10.91 13.75 -8.58
CA GLN A 9 11.99 12.79 -8.86
C GLN A 9 13.05 12.74 -7.74
N ALA A 10 13.29 13.87 -7.07
CA ALA A 10 14.22 13.97 -5.96
C ALA A 10 13.67 13.28 -4.71
N TYR A 11 14.56 12.71 -3.90
CA TYR A 11 14.20 12.04 -2.67
C TYR A 11 15.34 12.05 -1.66
N THR A 12 15.00 11.87 -0.38
CA THR A 12 15.93 11.46 0.67
C THR A 12 15.72 9.97 0.98
N VAL A 13 16.73 9.32 1.55
CA VAL A 13 16.64 7.89 1.89
C VAL A 13 16.18 7.77 3.35
N ILE A 14 15.00 7.21 3.56
CA ILE A 14 14.50 6.85 4.90
C ILE A 14 15.30 5.66 5.42
N PHE A 15 15.43 4.64 4.59
CA PHE A 15 16.07 3.38 4.97
C PHE A 15 16.72 2.70 3.78
N LYS A 16 17.89 2.11 4.00
CA LYS A 16 18.52 1.16 3.10
C LYS A 16 18.68 -0.15 3.85
N LYS A 17 18.18 -1.26 3.28
CA LYS A 17 18.34 -2.57 3.91
C LYS A 17 19.82 -2.94 4.07
N PRO A 18 20.18 -3.73 5.09
CA PRO A 18 21.50 -4.35 5.14
C PRO A 18 21.75 -5.24 3.91
N ASP A 19 23.02 -5.48 3.62
CA ASP A 19 23.44 -6.33 2.50
C ASP A 19 23.28 -7.82 2.85
N VAL A 20 22.03 -8.23 2.96
CA VAL A 20 21.63 -9.61 3.18
C VAL A 20 20.97 -10.10 1.90
N ALA A 21 21.62 -11.08 1.26
CA ALA A 21 21.10 -11.71 0.07
C ALA A 21 19.72 -12.32 0.35
N GLY A 22 18.84 -12.22 -0.65
CA GLY A 22 17.51 -12.78 -0.49
C GLY A 22 16.64 -12.03 0.52
N THR A 23 16.79 -10.71 0.61
CA THR A 23 15.87 -9.85 1.39
C THR A 23 15.52 -8.60 0.60
N MET A 24 14.36 -8.02 0.89
CA MET A 24 13.89 -6.77 0.30
C MET A 24 13.24 -5.90 1.38
N VAL A 25 13.21 -4.58 1.18
CA VAL A 25 12.33 -3.72 2.01
C VAL A 25 10.89 -3.84 1.52
N ASP A 26 9.93 -3.71 2.43
CA ASP A 26 8.50 -3.76 2.08
C ASP A 26 7.63 -2.87 2.96
N THR A 27 6.39 -2.65 2.50
CA THR A 27 5.30 -1.94 3.19
C THR A 27 5.74 -0.63 3.86
N PRO A 28 6.17 0.37 3.08
CA PRO A 28 6.46 1.69 3.62
C PRO A 28 5.16 2.39 4.08
N SER A 29 5.26 3.13 5.19
CA SER A 29 4.19 4.01 5.69
C SER A 29 4.82 5.29 6.20
N ILE A 30 4.17 6.44 6.03
CA ILE A 30 4.54 7.72 6.61
C ILE A 30 3.39 8.30 7.44
N ALA A 31 3.74 9.02 8.50
CA ALA A 31 2.83 9.76 9.35
C ALA A 31 3.50 11.05 9.82
N ARG A 32 2.71 12.11 10.03
CA ARG A 32 3.14 13.31 10.74
C ARG A 32 2.47 13.37 12.11
N LEU A 33 3.22 13.77 13.11
CA LEU A 33 2.73 13.97 14.48
C LEU A 33 2.38 15.44 14.73
N PRO A 34 1.53 15.75 15.73
CA PRO A 34 1.16 17.13 16.05
C PRO A 34 2.34 18.06 16.39
N ASN A 35 3.44 17.50 16.90
CA ASN A 35 4.66 18.26 17.21
C ASN A 35 5.54 18.53 15.96
N GLY A 36 5.09 18.16 14.77
CA GLY A 36 5.82 18.34 13.51
C GLY A 36 6.76 17.18 13.16
N ARG A 37 7.06 16.24 14.07
CA ARG A 37 7.90 15.07 13.75
C ARG A 37 7.25 14.22 12.65
N LEU A 38 8.06 13.80 11.69
CA LEU A 38 7.68 12.75 10.74
C LEU A 38 8.11 11.39 11.27
N LEU A 39 7.21 10.42 11.18
CA LEU A 39 7.51 9.01 11.37
C LEU A 39 7.38 8.28 10.03
N ALA A 40 8.30 7.35 9.79
CA ALA A 40 8.18 6.42 8.68
C ALA A 40 8.41 4.99 9.17
N SER A 41 7.80 4.02 8.51
CA SER A 41 8.02 2.61 8.82
C SER A 41 8.27 1.80 7.57
N ASN A 42 8.90 0.65 7.75
CA ASN A 42 9.02 -0.41 6.74
C ASN A 42 9.28 -1.75 7.43
N ASN A 43 9.03 -2.87 6.75
CA ASN A 43 9.64 -4.14 7.13
C ASN A 43 10.73 -4.57 6.15
N ILE A 44 11.51 -5.57 6.56
CA ILE A 44 12.34 -6.38 5.66
C ILE A 44 11.62 -7.70 5.45
N ASP A 45 11.48 -8.12 4.20
CA ASP A 45 10.85 -9.37 3.81
C ASP A 45 11.87 -10.32 3.17
N GLY A 46 11.80 -11.61 3.51
CA GLY A 46 12.63 -12.68 2.97
C GLY A 46 11.85 -13.77 2.21
N SER A 47 10.52 -13.64 2.15
CA SER A 47 9.58 -14.63 1.65
C SER A 47 9.16 -14.36 0.20
N TRP A 48 8.92 -13.10 -0.17
CA TRP A 48 8.34 -12.73 -1.48
C TRP A 48 9.35 -12.31 -2.54
N GLY A 49 10.55 -11.88 -2.14
CA GLY A 49 11.68 -11.54 -3.04
C GLY A 49 12.92 -12.40 -2.82
N GLY A 50 12.99 -13.04 -1.66
CA GLY A 50 14.26 -13.39 -1.04
C GLY A 50 14.75 -14.82 -1.19
N GLY A 51 13.83 -15.77 -1.17
CA GLY A 51 14.18 -17.20 -1.18
C GLY A 51 14.77 -17.73 0.13
N ILE A 52 15.05 -16.88 1.13
CA ILE A 52 15.48 -17.34 2.47
C ILE A 52 14.29 -17.76 3.35
N GLY A 53 13.07 -17.34 2.99
CA GLY A 53 11.85 -17.64 3.72
C GLY A 53 11.82 -17.02 5.12
N GLN A 54 10.77 -17.32 5.88
CA GLN A 54 10.59 -16.77 7.22
C GLN A 54 11.69 -17.26 8.18
N ALA A 55 12.02 -18.55 8.16
CA ALA A 55 13.07 -19.11 9.01
C ALA A 55 14.46 -18.50 8.74
N GLY A 56 14.79 -18.24 7.47
CA GLY A 56 16.03 -17.54 7.12
C GLY A 56 16.01 -16.09 7.59
N LEU A 57 14.87 -15.41 7.47
CA LEU A 57 14.71 -14.05 7.94
C LEU A 57 14.83 -13.94 9.47
N ASP A 58 14.30 -14.91 10.22
CA ASP A 58 14.44 -14.98 11.68
C ASP A 58 15.90 -15.20 12.12
N GLY A 59 16.69 -15.92 11.30
CA GLY A 59 18.13 -16.05 11.50
C GLY A 59 18.89 -14.73 11.29
N VAL A 60 18.41 -13.87 10.40
CA VAL A 60 18.99 -12.54 10.13
C VAL A 60 18.53 -11.50 11.16
N PHE A 61 17.27 -11.58 11.58
CA PHE A 61 16.65 -10.67 12.56
C PHE A 61 16.09 -11.47 13.75
N PRO A 62 16.95 -11.88 14.70
CA PRO A 62 16.53 -12.66 15.85
C PRO A 62 15.36 -12.03 16.61
N GLY A 63 14.37 -12.85 16.95
CA GLY A 63 13.18 -12.42 17.68
C GLY A 63 12.14 -11.67 16.84
N GLY A 64 12.19 -11.79 15.50
CA GLY A 64 11.14 -11.31 14.59
C GLY A 64 11.06 -9.79 14.45
N ARG A 65 12.13 -9.06 14.79
CA ARG A 65 12.17 -7.59 14.80
C ARG A 65 12.60 -7.01 13.45
N ASN A 66 11.87 -7.36 12.40
CA ASN A 66 12.15 -6.93 11.04
C ASN A 66 11.27 -5.76 10.57
N PHE A 67 10.39 -5.22 11.41
CA PHE A 67 9.67 -3.96 11.18
C PHE A 67 10.38 -2.81 11.91
N TYR A 68 10.67 -1.75 11.18
CA TYR A 68 11.46 -0.61 11.57
C TYR A 68 10.57 0.63 11.62
N ILE A 69 10.75 1.45 12.65
CA ILE A 69 10.27 2.82 12.72
C ILE A 69 11.47 3.75 12.61
N HIS A 70 11.32 4.83 11.87
CA HIS A 70 12.29 5.90 11.69
C HIS A 70 11.62 7.24 12.00
N ALA A 71 12.42 8.22 12.40
CA ALA A 71 11.97 9.59 12.62
C ALA A 71 12.78 10.58 11.80
N SER A 72 12.11 11.66 11.39
CA SER A 72 12.73 12.90 10.94
C SER A 72 12.15 14.05 11.77
N ASP A 73 13.05 14.87 12.29
CA ASP A 73 12.75 16.07 13.07
C ASP A 73 13.07 17.36 12.25
N ASP A 74 13.32 17.21 10.94
CA ASP A 74 13.77 18.24 9.98
C ASP A 74 13.03 18.13 8.63
N ASP A 75 11.72 17.88 8.69
CA ASP A 75 10.81 17.85 7.52
C ASP A 75 11.17 16.87 6.38
N GLY A 76 11.90 15.81 6.73
CA GLY A 76 12.28 14.71 5.85
C GLY A 76 13.66 14.88 5.22
N GLU A 77 14.44 15.89 5.62
CA GLU A 77 15.82 16.08 5.15
C GLU A 77 16.74 14.95 5.63
N THR A 78 16.64 14.57 6.91
CA THR A 78 17.40 13.46 7.48
C THR A 78 16.50 12.49 8.26
N TRP A 79 16.90 11.23 8.28
CA TRP A 79 16.15 10.14 8.92
C TRP A 79 17.05 9.35 9.84
N ARG A 80 16.54 9.03 11.04
CA ARG A 80 17.22 8.17 12.02
C ARG A 80 16.33 6.98 12.39
N PRO A 81 16.90 5.78 12.59
CA PRO A 81 16.16 4.66 13.14
C PRO A 81 15.70 5.02 14.56
N LEU A 82 14.48 4.61 14.90
CA LEU A 82 13.84 4.93 16.18
C LEU A 82 13.57 3.66 16.98
N SER A 83 12.76 2.76 16.44
CA SER A 83 12.39 1.52 17.13
C SER A 83 12.25 0.35 16.16
N ARG A 84 12.16 -0.87 16.71
CA ARG A 84 11.84 -2.08 15.93
C ARG A 84 10.77 -2.88 16.65
N LEU A 85 9.76 -3.33 15.91
CA LEU A 85 8.63 -4.08 16.43
C LEU A 85 8.63 -5.52 15.90
N LYS A 86 8.00 -6.42 16.65
CA LYS A 86 7.79 -7.82 16.26
C LYS A 86 6.55 -7.97 15.36
N LEU A 87 6.49 -7.13 14.33
CA LEU A 87 5.40 -7.06 13.37
C LEU A 87 5.96 -7.15 11.94
N ALA A 88 5.06 -7.24 10.97
CA ALA A 88 5.33 -6.84 9.61
C ALA A 88 4.06 -6.28 8.96
N ASP A 89 4.21 -5.80 7.72
CA ASP A 89 3.10 -5.31 6.90
C ASP A 89 2.30 -4.22 7.64
N GLY A 90 3.02 -3.45 8.46
CA GLY A 90 2.45 -2.48 9.38
C GLY A 90 2.16 -1.13 8.72
N MET A 91 1.09 -0.49 9.17
CA MET A 91 0.74 0.88 8.80
C MET A 91 0.78 1.76 10.04
N LEU A 92 1.40 2.93 9.92
CA LEU A 92 1.32 3.99 10.92
C LEU A 92 -0.02 4.72 10.78
N LEU A 93 -0.69 4.94 11.91
CA LEU A 93 -1.92 5.71 12.00
C LEU A 93 -1.81 6.72 13.14
N THR A 94 -1.78 8.01 12.81
CA THR A 94 -1.86 9.07 13.83
C THR A 94 -3.32 9.33 14.18
N LEU A 95 -3.65 9.25 15.46
CA LEU A 95 -4.91 9.69 16.05
C LEU A 95 -4.60 10.83 17.06
N ASP A 96 -5.64 11.47 17.59
CA ASP A 96 -5.51 12.64 18.46
C ASP A 96 -4.68 12.37 19.73
N ASP A 97 -4.75 11.16 20.28
CA ASP A 97 -4.07 10.78 21.52
C ASP A 97 -2.66 10.24 21.30
N ALA A 98 -2.39 9.65 20.13
CA ALA A 98 -1.21 8.82 19.92
C ALA A 98 -0.97 8.42 18.46
N VAL A 99 0.18 7.80 18.22
CA VAL A 99 0.42 7.04 16.99
C VAL A 99 0.24 5.55 17.24
N TYR A 100 -0.46 4.89 16.32
CA TYR A 100 -0.73 3.46 16.33
C TYR A 100 0.01 2.77 15.19
N VAL A 101 0.33 1.50 15.40
CA VAL A 101 0.73 0.58 14.32
C VAL A 101 -0.25 -0.56 14.29
N LEU A 102 -0.86 -0.76 13.12
CA LEU A 102 -1.64 -1.96 12.80
C LEU A 102 -0.83 -2.79 11.80
N GLY A 103 -0.50 -4.03 12.16
CA GLY A 103 0.30 -4.91 11.31
C GLY A 103 0.03 -6.38 11.63
N THR A 104 0.72 -7.27 10.94
CA THR A 104 0.58 -8.72 11.15
C THR A 104 1.68 -9.26 12.04
N GLY A 105 1.34 -10.18 12.95
CA GLY A 105 2.28 -10.84 13.84
C GLY A 105 3.15 -11.88 13.13
N ARG A 106 4.25 -12.25 13.80
CA ARG A 106 5.23 -13.25 13.31
C ARG A 106 5.67 -14.27 14.37
N GLU A 107 5.03 -14.31 15.54
CA GLU A 107 5.46 -15.22 16.62
C GLU A 107 5.14 -16.69 16.29
N GLY A 108 6.09 -17.60 16.55
CA GLY A 108 5.89 -19.06 16.46
C GLY A 108 5.66 -19.64 15.07
N GLY A 109 5.91 -18.89 13.98
CA GLY A 109 5.46 -19.29 12.64
C GLY A 109 3.93 -19.30 12.50
N VAL A 110 3.24 -18.67 13.46
CA VAL A 110 1.79 -18.59 13.52
C VAL A 110 1.29 -17.69 12.40
N ARG A 111 0.13 -18.11 11.88
CA ARG A 111 -0.86 -17.39 11.08
C ARG A 111 -0.67 -15.86 11.13
N ARG A 112 -0.81 -15.19 9.97
CA ARG A 112 -0.73 -13.72 9.87
C ARG A 112 -1.91 -13.05 10.60
N ASP A 113 -1.91 -13.10 11.93
CA ASP A 113 -2.91 -12.48 12.79
C ASP A 113 -2.68 -10.97 12.81
N VAL A 114 -3.75 -10.19 13.03
CA VAL A 114 -3.64 -8.73 13.09
C VAL A 114 -3.39 -8.29 14.52
N TYR A 115 -2.35 -7.49 14.70
CA TYR A 115 -1.97 -6.89 15.96
C TYR A 115 -2.00 -5.38 15.87
N ILE A 116 -2.24 -4.75 17.01
CA ILE A 116 -2.15 -3.31 17.22
C ILE A 116 -1.21 -2.98 18.38
N THR A 117 -0.52 -1.84 18.27
CA THR A 117 0.19 -1.20 19.38
C THR A 117 0.12 0.31 19.24
N ARG A 118 0.41 1.02 20.33
CA ARG A 118 0.34 2.47 20.46
C ARG A 118 1.64 3.03 21.05
N SER A 119 2.03 4.21 20.60
CA SER A 119 3.07 5.07 21.19
C SER A 119 2.50 6.46 21.48
N THR A 120 2.75 6.96 22.69
CA THR A 120 2.32 8.29 23.17
C THR A 120 3.50 9.26 23.34
N ASP A 121 4.71 8.86 22.97
CA ASP A 121 5.96 9.60 23.16
C ASP A 121 6.68 9.88 21.83
N GLY A 122 5.90 9.96 20.74
CA GLY A 122 6.42 10.28 19.42
C GLY A 122 7.18 9.15 18.74
N GLY A 123 6.78 7.90 19.02
CA GLY A 123 7.30 6.68 18.42
C GLY A 123 8.48 6.04 19.17
N GLU A 124 8.94 6.64 20.27
CA GLU A 124 10.12 6.21 21.03
C GLU A 124 9.88 4.86 21.73
N THR A 125 8.75 4.74 22.43
CA THR A 125 8.33 3.50 23.09
C THR A 125 6.93 3.06 22.65
N TRP A 126 6.71 1.75 22.68
CA TRP A 126 5.48 1.12 22.20
C TRP A 126 4.92 0.19 23.26
N ARG A 127 3.59 0.17 23.39
CA ARG A 127 2.89 -0.79 24.25
C ARG A 127 3.08 -2.22 23.73
N GLU A 128 2.79 -3.19 24.59
CA GLU A 128 2.73 -4.59 24.19
C GLU A 128 1.77 -4.77 23.00
N LEU A 129 2.12 -5.68 22.09
CA LEU A 129 1.30 -6.01 20.93
C LEU A 129 0.02 -6.69 21.41
N VAL A 130 -1.14 -6.18 20.97
CA VAL A 130 -2.43 -6.80 21.24
C VAL A 130 -2.99 -7.40 19.95
N GLN A 131 -3.34 -8.68 19.99
CA GLN A 131 -4.04 -9.33 18.89
C GLN A 131 -5.49 -8.85 18.84
N ILE A 132 -5.92 -8.29 17.71
CA ILE A 132 -7.28 -7.79 17.49
C ILE A 132 -8.08 -8.66 16.51
N HIS A 133 -7.39 -9.52 15.75
CA HIS A 133 -8.03 -10.45 14.84
C HIS A 133 -7.15 -11.67 14.63
N GLU A 134 -7.73 -12.86 14.76
CA GLU A 134 -7.11 -14.12 14.35
C GLU A 134 -7.17 -14.20 12.81
N GLY A 135 -6.02 -14.40 12.16
CA GLY A 135 -5.86 -14.33 10.71
C GLY A 135 -6.47 -15.51 9.94
N PRO A 136 -5.90 -15.98 8.82
CA PRO A 136 -4.83 -15.33 8.09
C PRO A 136 -5.32 -13.99 7.56
N ALA A 137 -4.57 -12.93 7.80
CA ALA A 137 -4.87 -11.58 7.35
C ALA A 137 -3.60 -11.00 6.72
N TRP A 138 -3.74 -10.24 5.65
CA TRP A 138 -2.65 -9.49 5.09
C TRP A 138 -3.17 -8.25 4.37
N ASN A 139 -2.43 -7.16 4.53
CA ASN A 139 -2.53 -5.98 3.70
C ASN A 139 -1.23 -5.20 3.83
N SER A 140 -0.93 -4.31 2.89
CA SER A 140 0.12 -3.31 3.07
C SER A 140 -0.46 -2.04 3.73
N ALA A 141 0.30 -0.95 3.73
CA ALA A 141 -0.15 0.36 4.16
C ALA A 141 -1.02 0.99 3.06
N THR A 142 -2.32 0.71 3.09
CA THR A 142 -3.36 1.22 2.17
C THR A 142 -4.34 2.15 2.89
N GLY A 143 -5.23 2.79 2.14
CA GLY A 143 -6.19 3.76 2.66
C GLY A 143 -7.13 3.16 3.70
N VAL A 144 -7.40 3.96 4.73
CA VAL A 144 -8.37 3.70 5.80
C VAL A 144 -9.39 4.83 5.86
N VAL A 145 -10.54 4.56 6.47
CA VAL A 145 -11.55 5.60 6.72
C VAL A 145 -11.76 5.73 8.21
N ILE A 146 -11.83 6.97 8.70
CA ILE A 146 -12.37 7.29 10.01
C ILE A 146 -13.69 8.02 9.79
N ARG A 147 -14.79 7.45 10.29
CA ARG A 147 -16.14 8.03 10.15
C ARG A 147 -17.04 7.58 11.28
N ASP A 148 -17.87 8.50 11.79
CA ASP A 148 -18.86 8.21 12.83
C ASP A 148 -18.29 7.48 14.06
N GLY A 149 -17.07 7.85 14.45
CA GLY A 149 -16.36 7.22 15.58
C GLY A 149 -15.83 5.81 15.30
N GLN A 150 -15.78 5.37 14.04
CA GLN A 150 -15.24 4.08 13.63
C GLN A 150 -14.02 4.26 12.73
N LEU A 151 -13.02 3.40 12.91
CA LEU A 151 -11.87 3.23 12.01
C LEU A 151 -12.06 1.97 11.17
N TYR A 152 -12.05 2.09 9.85
CA TYR A 152 -12.19 0.97 8.92
C TYR A 152 -10.89 0.69 8.18
N ARG A 153 -10.41 -0.56 8.26
CA ARG A 153 -9.25 -1.03 7.48
C ARG A 153 -9.54 -2.38 6.84
N ALA A 154 -9.29 -2.47 5.54
CA ALA A 154 -9.44 -3.71 4.79
C ALA A 154 -8.24 -4.62 4.97
N TYR A 155 -8.47 -5.92 4.81
CA TYR A 155 -7.46 -6.98 4.75
C TYR A 155 -7.90 -8.02 3.71
N ASP A 156 -6.96 -8.83 3.25
CA ASP A 156 -7.27 -10.07 2.54
C ASP A 156 -6.77 -11.29 3.31
N THR A 157 -7.42 -12.44 3.09
CA THR A 157 -6.90 -13.70 3.59
C THR A 157 -5.56 -13.97 2.91
N ALA A 158 -4.50 -14.14 3.70
CA ALA A 158 -3.12 -14.23 3.22
C ALA A 158 -2.79 -15.55 2.48
N THR A 159 -3.75 -16.12 1.75
CA THR A 159 -3.60 -17.36 0.99
C THR A 159 -2.80 -17.09 -0.29
N HIS A 160 -1.90 -18.02 -0.64
CA HIS A 160 -1.17 -17.94 -1.90
C HIS A 160 -2.10 -18.37 -3.04
N GLN A 161 -2.66 -17.39 -3.76
CA GLN A 161 -3.43 -17.54 -5.01
C GLN A 161 -4.85 -18.14 -4.88
N ALA A 162 -5.74 -17.63 -5.75
CA ALA A 162 -7.14 -18.01 -6.04
C ALA A 162 -8.20 -17.81 -4.95
N ASP A 163 -7.90 -18.10 -3.69
CA ASP A 163 -8.90 -18.09 -2.61
C ASP A 163 -8.69 -16.91 -1.64
N ARG A 164 -8.16 -15.80 -2.14
CA ARG A 164 -8.02 -14.57 -1.35
C ARG A 164 -9.39 -13.95 -1.13
N GLN A 165 -9.75 -13.78 0.12
CA GLN A 165 -11.01 -13.18 0.50
C GLN A 165 -10.77 -11.83 1.17
N LEU A 166 -11.43 -10.79 0.69
CA LEU A 166 -11.42 -9.46 1.30
C LEU A 166 -12.35 -9.42 2.52
N PHE A 167 -11.93 -8.71 3.55
CA PHE A 167 -12.75 -8.38 4.71
C PHE A 167 -12.30 -7.05 5.30
N VAL A 168 -13.10 -6.47 6.19
CA VAL A 168 -12.82 -5.20 6.86
C VAL A 168 -12.86 -5.39 8.37
N LEU A 169 -11.88 -4.82 9.05
CA LEU A 169 -11.92 -4.61 10.49
C LEU A 169 -12.39 -3.18 10.79
N ALA A 170 -13.38 -3.07 11.67
CA ALA A 170 -13.89 -1.80 12.17
C ALA A 170 -13.55 -1.65 13.67
N GLY A 171 -12.79 -0.62 14.02
CA GLY A 171 -12.39 -0.31 15.41
C GLY A 171 -13.19 0.88 15.95
N ASN A 172 -13.83 0.70 17.10
CA ASN A 172 -14.59 1.76 17.77
C ASN A 172 -13.64 2.73 18.49
N LEU A 173 -13.57 3.96 18.01
CA LEU A 173 -12.72 5.04 18.54
C LEU A 173 -13.22 5.62 19.86
N SER A 174 -14.46 5.33 20.27
CA SER A 174 -14.96 5.69 21.61
C SER A 174 -14.47 4.74 22.71
N ARG A 175 -13.71 3.70 22.35
CA ARG A 175 -13.12 2.70 23.25
C ARG A 175 -11.60 2.66 23.03
N ASP A 176 -10.87 2.00 23.94
CA ASP A 176 -9.45 1.78 23.72
C ASP A 176 -9.26 0.80 22.56
N LEU A 177 -8.56 1.22 21.49
CA LEU A 177 -8.25 0.34 20.36
C LEU A 177 -7.32 -0.82 20.73
N LEU A 178 -6.62 -0.75 21.87
CA LEU A 178 -5.87 -1.88 22.43
C LEU A 178 -6.76 -2.90 23.16
N ASP A 179 -8.07 -2.69 23.26
CA ASP A 179 -9.03 -3.71 23.70
C ASP A 179 -9.53 -4.48 22.46
N PRO A 180 -9.29 -5.81 22.35
CA PRO A 180 -9.82 -6.62 21.26
C PRO A 180 -11.35 -6.51 21.10
N GLY A 181 -12.07 -6.28 22.20
CA GLY A 181 -13.52 -6.07 22.21
C GLY A 181 -13.97 -4.75 21.56
N SER A 182 -13.05 -3.87 21.19
CA SER A 182 -13.32 -2.64 20.41
C SER A 182 -13.44 -2.89 18.91
N TRP A 183 -13.14 -4.11 18.44
CA TRP A 183 -13.05 -4.44 17.02
C TRP A 183 -14.18 -5.37 16.57
N ARG A 184 -14.70 -5.11 15.36
CA ARG A 184 -15.62 -5.98 14.61
C ARG A 184 -14.99 -6.36 13.28
N CYS A 185 -15.42 -7.49 12.73
CA CYS A 185 -14.98 -7.97 11.42
C CYS A 185 -16.20 -8.16 10.51
N SER A 186 -16.08 -7.79 9.24
CA SER A 186 -17.10 -8.08 8.24
C SER A 186 -17.13 -9.56 7.87
N ASN A 187 -18.13 -9.97 7.09
CA ASN A 187 -18.01 -11.18 6.28
C ASN A 187 -16.81 -11.09 5.33
N ALA A 188 -16.31 -12.24 4.88
CA ALA A 188 -15.26 -12.33 3.87
C ALA A 188 -15.86 -12.54 2.48
N VAL A 189 -15.33 -11.84 1.48
CA VAL A 189 -15.76 -11.91 0.08
C VAL A 189 -14.63 -12.49 -0.75
N GLY A 190 -14.84 -13.58 -1.48
CA GLY A 190 -13.85 -14.15 -2.39
C GLY A 190 -13.84 -13.45 -3.75
N PHE A 191 -12.73 -13.60 -4.50
CA PHE A 191 -12.65 -13.07 -5.86
C PHE A 191 -13.75 -13.70 -6.74
N PRO A 192 -14.65 -12.91 -7.35
CA PRO A 192 -15.86 -13.44 -7.99
C PRO A 192 -15.60 -14.09 -9.35
N GLY A 193 -14.38 -14.04 -9.86
CA GLY A 193 -14.04 -14.40 -11.24
C GLY A 193 -14.28 -13.24 -12.19
N LEU A 194 -13.46 -13.15 -13.24
CA LEU A 194 -13.59 -12.13 -14.28
C LEU A 194 -14.29 -12.74 -15.49
N PRO A 195 -15.28 -12.06 -16.12
CA PRO A 195 -15.77 -12.44 -17.43
C PRO A 195 -14.64 -12.62 -18.45
N GLU A 196 -14.66 -13.71 -19.22
CA GLU A 196 -13.58 -14.06 -20.16
C GLU A 196 -13.27 -12.93 -21.15
N ALA A 197 -14.28 -12.19 -21.62
CA ALA A 197 -14.10 -11.08 -22.56
C ALA A 197 -13.33 -9.87 -21.97
N MET A 198 -13.15 -9.81 -20.65
CA MET A 198 -12.40 -8.74 -19.98
C MET A 198 -10.91 -9.05 -19.79
N LYS A 199 -10.44 -10.25 -20.17
CA LYS A 199 -9.02 -10.58 -20.18
C LYS A 199 -8.59 -11.17 -21.52
N ARG A 200 -7.30 -11.08 -21.81
CA ARG A 200 -6.68 -11.94 -22.81
C ARG A 200 -6.11 -13.17 -22.11
N PRO A 201 -6.12 -14.36 -22.72
CA PRO A 201 -5.55 -15.56 -22.12
C PRO A 201 -4.05 -15.67 -22.47
N ILE A 202 -3.22 -14.71 -22.05
CA ILE A 202 -1.76 -14.76 -22.31
C ILE A 202 -1.13 -15.86 -21.46
N ASN A 203 -1.62 -16.02 -20.23
CA ASN A 203 -1.23 -17.03 -19.25
C ASN A 203 -2.49 -17.75 -18.72
N PRO A 204 -3.10 -18.66 -19.52
CA PRO A 204 -4.41 -19.23 -19.22
C PRO A 204 -4.46 -20.06 -17.91
N ASP A 205 -3.32 -20.58 -17.46
CA ASP A 205 -3.20 -21.33 -16.20
C ASP A 205 -3.09 -20.42 -14.97
N TYR A 206 -2.96 -19.10 -15.18
CA TYR A 206 -2.85 -18.14 -14.09
C TYR A 206 -4.17 -17.98 -13.35
N ARG A 207 -4.11 -18.10 -12.03
CA ARG A 207 -5.29 -17.90 -11.17
C ARG A 207 -5.40 -16.44 -10.76
N ASP A 208 -6.33 -15.75 -11.41
CA ASP A 208 -6.72 -14.37 -11.14
C ASP A 208 -7.10 -14.17 -9.67
N HIS A 209 -6.71 -13.04 -9.09
CA HIS A 209 -7.08 -12.67 -7.73
C HIS A 209 -6.96 -11.17 -7.48
N TRP A 210 -7.49 -10.72 -6.35
CA TRP A 210 -7.28 -9.39 -5.80
C TRP A 210 -6.41 -9.41 -4.54
N LEU A 211 -5.94 -8.24 -4.13
CA LEU A 211 -5.16 -8.03 -2.91
C LEU A 211 -5.05 -6.52 -2.60
N GLU A 212 -4.47 -6.17 -1.45
CA GLU A 212 -4.05 -4.80 -1.09
C GLU A 212 -5.16 -3.74 -1.20
N ALA A 213 -6.29 -4.01 -0.55
CA ALA A 213 -7.47 -3.16 -0.66
C ALA A 213 -7.34 -1.85 0.15
N ASN A 214 -7.90 -0.77 -0.39
CA ASN A 214 -8.11 0.51 0.26
C ASN A 214 -9.56 0.58 0.74
N VAL A 215 -9.82 1.11 1.94
CA VAL A 215 -11.16 1.60 2.30
C VAL A 215 -11.23 3.08 1.95
N VAL A 216 -12.29 3.50 1.27
CA VAL A 216 -12.52 4.88 0.83
C VAL A 216 -13.95 5.26 1.16
N ASP A 217 -14.17 6.46 1.70
CA ASP A 217 -15.51 7.06 1.76
C ASP A 217 -15.75 7.83 0.47
N ILE A 218 -16.62 7.30 -0.38
CA ILE A 218 -17.06 7.94 -1.62
C ILE A 218 -18.38 8.65 -1.35
N ARG A 219 -18.29 9.91 -0.91
CA ARG A 219 -19.44 10.81 -0.73
C ARG A 219 -20.55 10.20 0.15
N GLY A 220 -20.17 9.60 1.28
CA GLY A 220 -21.04 8.93 2.24
C GLY A 220 -21.13 7.41 2.07
N ARG A 221 -20.60 6.85 0.97
CA ARG A 221 -20.57 5.41 0.71
C ARG A 221 -19.22 4.82 1.08
N LEU A 222 -19.17 3.91 2.06
CA LEU A 222 -17.93 3.17 2.33
C LEU A 222 -17.72 2.14 1.22
N THR A 223 -16.56 2.22 0.59
CA THR A 223 -16.19 1.39 -0.55
C THR A 223 -14.81 0.80 -0.31
N VAL A 224 -14.68 -0.49 -0.61
CA VAL A 224 -13.40 -1.20 -0.59
C VAL A 224 -12.94 -1.40 -2.03
N ILE A 225 -11.77 -0.86 -2.37
CA ILE A 225 -11.19 -0.91 -3.71
C ILE A 225 -9.87 -1.69 -3.67
N ALA A 226 -9.83 -2.83 -4.35
CA ALA A 226 -8.69 -3.74 -4.38
C ALA A 226 -8.05 -3.80 -5.76
N ARG A 227 -6.71 -3.80 -5.83
CA ARG A 227 -5.99 -4.12 -7.07
C ARG A 227 -6.30 -5.55 -7.51
N CYS A 228 -6.24 -5.79 -8.82
CA CYS A 228 -6.39 -7.11 -9.41
C CYS A 228 -5.12 -7.53 -10.13
N ARG A 229 -4.65 -8.76 -9.86
CA ARG A 229 -3.64 -9.42 -10.68
C ARG A 229 -4.34 -10.42 -11.57
N ILE A 230 -4.53 -10.03 -12.82
CA ILE A 230 -5.24 -10.80 -13.84
C ILE A 230 -4.24 -11.29 -14.89
N ASP A 231 -4.32 -12.56 -15.26
CA ASP A 231 -3.55 -13.16 -16.36
C ASP A 231 -2.02 -12.94 -16.23
N ASP A 232 -1.48 -13.10 -15.01
CA ASP A 232 -0.11 -12.73 -14.64
C ASP A 232 0.29 -11.31 -15.09
N PHE A 233 -0.55 -10.32 -14.80
CA PHE A 233 -0.40 -8.93 -15.25
C PHE A 233 -0.59 -8.73 -16.78
N GLY A 234 -1.17 -9.68 -17.51
CA GLY A 234 -1.53 -9.52 -18.93
C GLY A 234 -2.73 -8.60 -19.15
N THR A 235 -3.60 -8.48 -18.14
CA THR A 235 -4.70 -7.51 -18.10
C THR A 235 -4.49 -6.56 -16.92
N CYS A 236 -4.14 -5.31 -17.23
CA CYS A 236 -3.81 -4.28 -16.25
C CYS A 236 -4.90 -3.21 -16.15
N HIS A 237 -4.73 -2.26 -15.22
CA HIS A 237 -5.65 -1.15 -15.00
C HIS A 237 -7.08 -1.57 -14.62
N LEU A 238 -7.20 -2.54 -13.71
CA LEU A 238 -8.49 -3.04 -13.22
C LEU A 238 -8.46 -3.13 -11.69
N ALA A 239 -9.55 -2.70 -11.05
CA ALA A 239 -9.77 -2.90 -9.62
C ALA A 239 -11.09 -3.65 -9.38
N GLY A 240 -11.13 -4.43 -8.30
CA GLY A 240 -12.35 -4.97 -7.73
C GLY A 240 -12.93 -3.97 -6.72
N VAL A 241 -14.22 -3.73 -6.81
CA VAL A 241 -14.95 -2.78 -5.95
C VAL A 241 -15.97 -3.55 -5.14
N CYS A 242 -16.00 -3.30 -3.84
CA CYS A 242 -17.00 -3.81 -2.92
C CYS A 242 -17.61 -2.65 -2.14
N ASP A 243 -18.90 -2.75 -1.84
CA ASP A 243 -19.55 -1.85 -0.88
C ASP A 243 -19.42 -2.40 0.53
N LEU A 244 -19.20 -1.50 1.48
CA LEU A 244 -19.23 -1.79 2.89
C LEU A 244 -20.43 -1.07 3.51
N SER A 245 -21.33 -1.82 4.13
CA SER A 245 -22.42 -1.29 4.95
C SER A 245 -22.11 -1.54 6.42
N ASP A 246 -22.32 -0.53 7.25
CA ASP A 246 -22.15 -0.62 8.70
C ASP A 246 -23.43 -0.17 9.39
N THR A 247 -24.01 -1.07 10.16
CA THR A 247 -25.18 -0.84 11.01
C THR A 247 -24.81 -1.22 12.45
N GLU A 248 -25.68 -0.91 13.42
CA GLU A 248 -25.42 -1.24 14.84
C GLU A 248 -25.10 -2.73 15.07
N HIS A 249 -25.62 -3.63 14.24
CA HIS A 249 -25.52 -5.07 14.43
C HIS A 249 -24.79 -5.82 13.32
N ASP A 250 -24.52 -5.18 12.18
CA ASP A 250 -23.97 -5.85 11.01
C ASP A 250 -22.96 -4.97 10.27
N LEU A 251 -21.79 -5.55 9.99
CA LEU A 251 -20.74 -4.98 9.14
C LEU A 251 -20.61 -5.89 7.93
N LYS A 252 -21.12 -5.44 6.78
CA LYS A 252 -21.31 -6.31 5.63
C LYS A 252 -20.60 -5.78 4.40
N LEU A 253 -19.74 -6.62 3.82
CA LEU A 253 -18.97 -6.38 2.61
C LEU A 253 -19.58 -7.16 1.45
N GLU A 254 -19.83 -6.49 0.33
CA GLU A 254 -20.44 -7.08 -0.86
C GLU A 254 -19.70 -6.65 -2.12
N PHE A 255 -19.28 -7.60 -2.96
CA PHE A 255 -18.74 -7.28 -4.28
C PHE A 255 -19.80 -6.61 -5.14
N THR A 256 -19.42 -5.53 -5.83
CA THR A 256 -20.33 -4.77 -6.69
C THR A 256 -19.92 -4.83 -8.15
N GLN A 257 -18.64 -4.55 -8.44
CA GLN A 257 -18.18 -4.47 -9.82
C GLN A 257 -16.66 -4.56 -9.95
N PHE A 258 -16.21 -4.86 -11.15
CA PHE A 258 -14.87 -4.48 -11.60
C PHE A 258 -14.93 -3.09 -12.23
N HIS A 259 -13.88 -2.30 -12.05
CA HIS A 259 -13.80 -0.95 -12.60
C HIS A 259 -12.46 -0.70 -13.30
N PRO A 260 -12.43 -0.03 -14.48
CA PRO A 260 -11.20 0.46 -15.07
C PRO A 260 -10.48 1.39 -14.09
N PHE A 261 -9.26 1.05 -13.72
CA PHE A 261 -8.60 1.69 -12.58
C PHE A 261 -7.10 1.84 -12.86
N PRO A 262 -6.59 3.05 -13.17
CA PRO A 262 -5.22 3.19 -13.61
C PRO A 262 -4.23 2.73 -12.53
N GLY A 263 -3.35 1.78 -12.87
CA GLY A 263 -2.39 1.21 -11.93
C GLY A 263 -2.93 0.08 -11.05
N GLY A 264 -4.19 -0.33 -11.26
CA GLY A 264 -4.85 -1.41 -10.50
C GLY A 264 -4.23 -2.80 -10.62
N GLN A 265 -3.15 -2.98 -11.39
CA GLN A 265 -2.35 -4.19 -11.40
C GLN A 265 -1.30 -4.25 -10.26
N GLN A 266 -0.96 -3.10 -9.68
CA GLN A 266 -0.01 -2.93 -8.56
C GLN A 266 -0.67 -2.27 -7.36
N LYS A 267 0.06 -2.17 -6.24
CA LYS A 267 -0.38 -1.41 -5.07
C LYS A 267 -0.60 0.05 -5.44
N PHE A 268 -1.71 0.61 -4.97
CA PHE A 268 -1.98 2.04 -4.97
C PHE A 268 -2.47 2.47 -3.60
N HIS A 269 -2.41 3.78 -3.33
CA HIS A 269 -2.91 4.40 -2.10
C HIS A 269 -3.86 5.54 -2.47
N ILE A 270 -5.03 5.59 -1.84
CA ILE A 270 -6.04 6.63 -2.07
C ILE A 270 -6.19 7.47 -0.81
N LEU A 271 -6.22 8.79 -0.99
CA LEU A 271 -6.56 9.75 0.05
C LEU A 271 -7.68 10.66 -0.44
N TYR A 272 -8.52 11.11 0.48
CA TYR A 272 -9.44 12.22 0.26
C TYR A 272 -8.78 13.51 0.76
N ASP A 273 -8.95 14.58 0.00
CA ASP A 273 -8.50 15.92 0.35
C ASP A 273 -9.72 16.84 0.51
N ASP A 274 -9.97 17.28 1.74
CA ASP A 274 -11.10 18.13 2.09
C ASP A 274 -10.97 19.56 1.54
N VAL A 275 -9.74 20.03 1.30
CA VAL A 275 -9.47 21.36 0.75
C VAL A 275 -9.82 21.44 -0.74
N SER A 276 -9.36 20.49 -1.56
CA SER A 276 -9.71 20.46 -2.99
C SER A 276 -11.02 19.75 -3.29
N ASP A 277 -11.61 19.06 -2.31
CA ASP A 277 -12.79 18.23 -2.51
C ASP A 277 -12.56 17.15 -3.60
N LEU A 278 -11.34 16.58 -3.60
CA LEU A 278 -10.88 15.57 -4.55
C LEU A 278 -10.27 14.36 -3.83
N TYR A 279 -10.31 13.23 -4.50
CA TYR A 279 -9.52 12.05 -4.16
C TYR A 279 -8.20 12.09 -4.91
N TRP A 280 -7.12 11.70 -4.24
CA TRP A 280 -5.78 11.63 -4.78
C TRP A 280 -5.25 10.21 -4.69
N MET A 281 -4.57 9.76 -5.74
CA MET A 281 -3.96 8.44 -5.80
C MET A 281 -2.56 8.50 -6.37
N VAL A 282 -1.64 7.75 -5.75
CA VAL A 282 -0.37 7.41 -6.40
C VAL A 282 -0.32 5.91 -6.67
N GLY A 283 -0.01 5.56 -7.92
CA GLY A 283 0.01 4.19 -8.42
C GLY A 283 0.98 4.01 -9.60
N ASN A 284 1.29 2.76 -9.92
CA ASN A 284 2.23 2.44 -11.01
C ASN A 284 1.53 2.39 -12.37
N LEU A 285 2.06 3.12 -13.34
CA LEU A 285 1.65 3.00 -14.74
C LEU A 285 2.47 1.94 -15.46
N VAL A 286 1.79 1.16 -16.29
CA VAL A 286 2.37 0.17 -17.19
C VAL A 286 2.23 0.65 -18.64
N THR A 287 3.26 0.39 -19.43
CA THR A 287 3.41 0.88 -20.80
C THR A 287 3.14 -0.18 -21.85
N ASP A 288 3.39 -1.45 -21.54
CA ASP A 288 3.24 -2.55 -22.50
C ASP A 288 2.92 -3.90 -21.81
N PRO A 289 1.73 -4.03 -21.17
CA PRO A 289 1.39 -5.20 -20.35
C PRO A 289 1.26 -6.50 -21.17
N GLN A 290 1.08 -6.40 -22.49
CA GLN A 290 0.86 -7.53 -23.39
C GLN A 290 2.03 -7.74 -24.37
N ASP A 291 3.18 -7.11 -24.10
CA ASP A 291 4.41 -7.23 -24.89
C ASP A 291 4.23 -6.95 -26.40
N HIS A 292 3.41 -5.95 -26.75
CA HIS A 292 3.24 -5.51 -28.14
C HIS A 292 4.54 -4.98 -28.75
N THR A 293 5.48 -4.53 -27.93
CA THR A 293 6.81 -4.07 -28.38
C THR A 293 7.85 -5.18 -28.46
N GLY A 294 7.54 -6.41 -28.04
CA GLY A 294 8.43 -7.57 -28.08
C GLY A 294 9.69 -7.45 -27.20
N ARG A 295 9.63 -6.63 -26.15
CA ARG A 295 10.77 -6.36 -25.25
C ARG A 295 10.83 -7.33 -24.07
N PHE A 296 9.71 -7.92 -23.69
CA PHE A 296 9.58 -8.70 -22.47
C PHE A 296 10.51 -9.92 -22.38
N PRO A 297 10.77 -10.70 -23.46
CA PRO A 297 11.74 -11.80 -23.41
C PRO A 297 13.14 -11.35 -22.96
N ARG A 298 13.60 -10.19 -23.47
CA ARG A 298 14.89 -9.60 -23.08
C ARG A 298 14.90 -9.08 -21.64
N LEU A 299 13.75 -8.65 -21.13
CA LEU A 299 13.62 -8.27 -19.72
C LEU A 299 13.72 -9.49 -18.81
N ARG A 300 13.11 -10.61 -19.20
CA ARG A 300 13.22 -11.88 -18.47
C ARG A 300 14.66 -12.38 -18.38
N GLU A 301 15.42 -12.30 -19.47
CA GLU A 301 16.86 -12.63 -19.48
C GLU A 301 17.68 -11.79 -18.47
N ARG A 302 17.23 -10.57 -18.18
CA ARG A 302 17.86 -9.67 -17.18
C ARG A 302 17.37 -9.91 -15.75
N GLY A 303 16.49 -10.89 -15.51
CA GLY A 303 15.96 -11.21 -14.19
C GLY A 303 14.67 -10.48 -13.80
N TYR A 304 13.93 -9.94 -14.76
CA TYR A 304 12.63 -9.30 -14.49
C TYR A 304 11.62 -10.31 -13.94
N ARG A 305 10.88 -9.93 -12.89
CA ARG A 305 9.93 -10.82 -12.20
C ARG A 305 8.47 -10.52 -12.59
N GLY A 306 7.67 -11.57 -12.71
CA GLY A 306 6.25 -11.51 -13.11
C GLY A 306 6.05 -11.29 -14.62
N GLY A 307 4.81 -11.18 -15.08
CA GLY A 307 4.47 -10.83 -16.47
C GLY A 307 4.84 -9.40 -16.85
N ALA A 308 4.74 -9.07 -18.14
CA ALA A 308 5.15 -7.78 -18.70
C ALA A 308 4.47 -6.60 -17.99
N GLY A 309 3.23 -6.79 -17.54
CA GLY A 309 2.49 -5.77 -16.79
C GLY A 309 2.94 -5.52 -15.35
N ASN A 310 3.94 -6.25 -14.83
CA ASN A 310 4.53 -5.99 -13.51
C ASN A 310 5.49 -4.77 -13.50
N GLU A 311 5.26 -3.80 -14.39
CA GLU A 311 6.12 -2.64 -14.59
C GLU A 311 5.96 -1.67 -13.42
N ARG A 312 7.08 -1.38 -12.76
CA ARG A 312 7.15 -0.59 -11.51
C ARG A 312 8.02 0.66 -11.67
N ARG A 313 8.54 0.92 -12.87
CA ARG A 313 9.47 2.02 -13.11
C ARG A 313 8.81 3.38 -13.24
N ILE A 314 7.49 3.44 -13.43
CA ILE A 314 6.73 4.69 -13.57
C ILE A 314 5.73 4.77 -12.42
N LEU A 315 5.90 5.76 -11.54
CA LEU A 315 4.98 6.08 -10.47
C LEU A 315 4.27 7.39 -10.85
N ALA A 316 2.95 7.40 -10.83
CA ALA A 316 2.15 8.54 -11.29
C ALA A 316 1.13 8.98 -10.24
N LEU A 317 0.81 10.27 -10.26
CA LEU A 317 -0.23 10.92 -9.45
C LEU A 317 -1.49 11.06 -10.28
N PHE A 318 -2.61 10.74 -9.65
CA PHE A 318 -3.96 10.83 -10.19
C PHE A 318 -4.87 11.59 -9.23
N TYR A 319 -5.91 12.19 -9.78
CA TYR A 319 -6.97 12.85 -9.01
C TYR A 319 -8.35 12.46 -9.56
N SER A 320 -9.37 12.52 -8.71
CA SER A 320 -10.74 12.10 -9.02
C SER A 320 -11.77 12.84 -8.17
N LEU A 321 -12.98 13.03 -8.70
CA LEU A 321 -14.13 13.53 -7.93
C LEU A 321 -14.88 12.43 -7.17
N ASP A 322 -14.78 11.19 -7.63
CA ASP A 322 -15.61 10.06 -7.19
C ASP A 322 -14.80 8.80 -6.81
N SER A 323 -13.47 8.91 -6.77
CA SER A 323 -12.53 7.82 -6.51
C SER A 323 -12.61 6.63 -7.48
N LEU A 324 -13.34 6.76 -8.59
CA LEU A 324 -13.52 5.72 -9.60
C LEU A 324 -12.99 6.19 -10.96
N ASN A 325 -13.34 7.41 -11.37
CA ASN A 325 -12.89 8.05 -12.60
C ASN A 325 -11.66 8.92 -12.33
N TRP A 326 -10.50 8.47 -12.77
CA TRP A 326 -9.21 9.08 -12.46
C TRP A 326 -8.60 9.85 -13.63
N LEU A 327 -8.24 11.11 -13.40
CA LEU A 327 -7.40 11.89 -14.29
C LEU A 327 -5.94 11.79 -13.86
N GLN A 328 -5.02 11.77 -14.81
CA GLN A 328 -3.59 11.74 -14.54
C GLN A 328 -3.07 13.17 -14.38
N ALA A 329 -2.58 13.52 -13.18
CA ALA A 329 -1.91 14.79 -12.93
C ALA A 329 -0.49 14.80 -13.53
N GLY A 330 0.24 13.69 -13.39
CA GLY A 330 1.59 13.57 -13.94
C GLY A 330 2.38 12.40 -13.36
N VAL A 331 3.58 12.18 -13.89
CA VAL A 331 4.51 11.18 -13.37
C VAL A 331 5.26 11.79 -12.19
N VAL A 332 5.23 11.16 -11.01
CA VAL A 332 5.93 11.66 -9.82
C VAL A 332 7.38 11.22 -9.79
N ALA A 333 7.67 9.97 -10.14
CA ALA A 333 9.02 9.42 -10.19
C ALA A 333 9.11 8.37 -11.30
N MET A 334 10.26 8.33 -11.99
CA MET A 334 10.46 7.42 -13.11
C MET A 334 11.90 6.92 -13.21
N SER A 335 12.07 5.63 -13.55
CA SER A 335 13.33 5.12 -14.07
C SER A 335 13.25 4.82 -15.56
N LYS A 336 14.37 5.01 -16.25
CA LYS A 336 14.58 4.56 -17.63
C LYS A 336 14.93 3.08 -17.70
N ASP A 337 15.52 2.52 -16.62
CA ASP A 337 15.81 1.10 -16.56
C ASP A 337 14.57 0.33 -16.05
N PRO A 338 13.99 -0.59 -16.84
CA PRO A 338 12.88 -1.42 -16.39
C PRO A 338 13.20 -2.40 -15.27
N MET A 339 14.47 -2.58 -14.92
CA MET A 339 14.88 -3.34 -13.73
C MET A 339 14.82 -2.51 -12.43
N GLN A 340 14.59 -1.20 -12.52
CA GLN A 340 14.41 -0.33 -11.37
C GLN A 340 12.93 -0.04 -11.15
N GLY A 341 12.58 0.37 -9.93
CA GLY A 341 11.20 0.60 -9.54
C GLY A 341 11.02 1.68 -8.48
N PHE A 342 9.88 2.34 -8.54
CA PHE A 342 9.31 3.21 -7.51
C PHE A 342 7.89 2.70 -7.29
N MET A 343 7.60 2.14 -6.13
CA MET A 343 6.34 1.40 -5.93
C MET A 343 5.89 1.44 -4.48
N TYR A 344 4.71 0.87 -4.24
CA TYR A 344 4.17 0.68 -2.90
C TYR A 344 4.03 1.96 -2.08
N SER A 345 3.95 3.11 -2.77
CA SER A 345 3.84 4.42 -2.13
C SER A 345 2.69 4.45 -1.13
N GLN A 346 2.93 5.01 0.04
CA GLN A 346 1.90 5.49 0.94
C GLN A 346 2.11 7.00 1.08
N MET A 347 1.01 7.74 1.00
CA MET A 347 1.00 9.20 0.92
C MET A 347 0.42 9.78 2.20
N LEU A 348 0.77 11.04 2.45
CA LEU A 348 0.12 11.90 3.44
C LEU A 348 0.03 13.32 2.87
N ILE A 349 -1.13 13.97 3.04
CA ILE A 349 -1.29 15.40 2.77
C ILE A 349 -0.67 16.16 3.93
N ASP A 350 0.28 17.04 3.62
CA ASP A 350 1.07 17.81 4.58
C ASP A 350 0.90 19.31 4.28
N GLY A 351 -0.20 19.88 4.78
CA GLY A 351 -0.61 21.25 4.43
C GLY A 351 -0.87 21.40 2.93
N ASP A 352 -0.04 22.20 2.27
CA ASP A 352 -0.11 22.43 0.81
C ASP A 352 0.62 21.36 -0.01
N ASP A 353 1.40 20.50 0.64
CA ASP A 353 2.26 19.52 -0.02
C ASP A 353 1.67 18.11 0.07
N LEU A 354 2.11 17.25 -0.84
CA LEU A 354 1.92 15.81 -0.73
C LEU A 354 3.26 15.16 -0.45
N ILE A 355 3.37 14.41 0.65
CA ILE A 355 4.57 13.64 0.99
C ILE A 355 4.30 12.15 0.86
N PHE A 356 5.32 11.38 0.49
CA PHE A 356 5.17 9.93 0.30
C PHE A 356 6.43 9.15 0.63
N ALA A 357 6.24 8.03 1.31
CA ALA A 357 7.26 7.00 1.48
C ALA A 357 7.10 5.95 0.39
N VAL A 358 8.19 5.63 -0.31
CA VAL A 358 8.18 4.80 -1.52
C VAL A 358 9.18 3.66 -1.38
N ARG A 359 8.76 2.46 -1.80
CA ARG A 359 9.64 1.30 -1.96
C ARG A 359 10.39 1.47 -3.28
N THR A 360 11.72 1.58 -3.22
CA THR A 360 12.54 1.99 -4.35
C THR A 360 13.63 0.95 -4.64
N SER A 361 13.60 0.41 -5.86
CA SER A 361 14.63 -0.48 -6.40
C SER A 361 15.54 0.30 -7.34
N LYS A 362 16.81 0.49 -6.97
CA LYS A 362 17.83 1.08 -7.85
C LYS A 362 18.93 0.07 -8.18
N ALA A 363 19.44 -0.57 -7.14
CA ALA A 363 20.44 -1.63 -7.18
C ALA A 363 19.91 -2.95 -6.60
N GLY A 364 18.62 -3.06 -6.29
CA GLY A 364 17.98 -4.25 -5.71
C GLY A 364 17.93 -5.48 -6.61
N GLY A 365 18.45 -5.39 -7.84
CA GLY A 365 18.63 -6.51 -8.76
C GLY A 365 17.43 -6.79 -9.67
N ASN A 366 16.21 -6.37 -9.30
CA ASN A 366 15.05 -6.41 -10.21
C ASN A 366 13.98 -5.36 -9.89
N ASN A 367 12.94 -5.32 -10.73
CA ASN A 367 11.84 -4.36 -10.68
C ASN A 367 10.98 -4.45 -9.40
N HIS A 368 11.11 -5.52 -8.62
CA HIS A 368 10.33 -5.80 -7.42
C HIS A 368 11.17 -5.76 -6.14
N ASP A 369 12.35 -6.38 -6.11
CA ASP A 369 13.10 -6.59 -4.86
C ASP A 369 13.90 -5.34 -4.47
N ALA A 370 13.20 -4.34 -3.93
CA ALA A 370 13.78 -3.06 -3.54
C ALA A 370 14.74 -3.15 -2.35
N GLU A 371 15.76 -2.29 -2.39
CA GLU A 371 16.73 -2.11 -1.32
C GLU A 371 16.54 -0.81 -0.52
N LEU A 372 15.75 0.13 -1.04
CA LEU A 372 15.55 1.45 -0.43
C LEU A 372 14.09 1.70 -0.07
N VAL A 373 13.88 2.42 1.03
CA VAL A 373 12.69 3.21 1.29
C VAL A 373 13.07 4.68 1.16
N THR A 374 12.37 5.41 0.30
CA THR A 374 12.69 6.81 -0.04
C THR A 374 11.55 7.73 0.33
N PHE A 375 11.88 8.93 0.81
CA PHE A 375 10.94 10.00 1.09
C PHE A 375 10.93 10.98 -0.08
N HIS A 376 9.74 11.34 -0.53
CA HIS A 376 9.52 12.31 -1.57
C HIS A 376 8.52 13.37 -1.08
N ARG A 377 8.65 14.58 -1.62
CA ARG A 377 7.73 15.70 -1.39
C ARG A 377 7.35 16.28 -2.75
N LEU A 378 6.06 16.51 -2.95
CA LEU A 378 5.50 17.23 -4.09
C LEU A 378 4.87 18.53 -3.56
N PRO A 379 5.55 19.67 -3.71
CA PRO A 379 5.03 20.94 -3.24
C PRO A 379 3.78 21.36 -4.01
N HIS A 380 2.81 21.97 -3.31
CA HIS A 380 1.60 22.52 -3.90
C HIS A 380 0.88 21.55 -4.87
N PHE A 381 0.77 20.27 -4.48
CA PHE A 381 0.31 19.19 -5.37
C PHE A 381 -1.08 19.45 -5.99
N ARG A 382 -1.94 20.20 -5.31
CA ARG A 382 -3.27 20.59 -5.80
C ARG A 382 -3.22 21.40 -7.10
N SER A 383 -2.13 22.15 -7.34
CA SER A 383 -1.91 22.88 -8.59
C SER A 383 -1.76 21.98 -9.83
N GLN A 384 -1.60 20.67 -9.63
CA GLN A 384 -1.49 19.69 -10.71
C GLN A 384 -2.86 19.19 -11.21
N ALA A 385 -3.94 19.51 -10.51
CA ALA A 385 -5.29 19.17 -10.93
C ALA A 385 -5.93 20.31 -11.73
N LEU A 386 -6.73 19.92 -12.73
CA LEU A 386 -7.70 20.83 -13.34
C LEU A 386 -8.88 21.04 -12.38
N ASP A 387 -9.50 22.22 -12.43
CA ASP A 387 -10.82 22.43 -11.83
C ASP A 387 -11.85 21.63 -12.62
N ILE A 388 -12.30 20.53 -12.04
CA ILE A 388 -13.24 19.58 -12.66
C ILE A 388 -14.61 19.60 -11.98
N HIS A 389 -14.82 20.47 -10.99
CA HIS A 389 -16.10 20.60 -10.32
C HIS A 389 -17.12 21.22 -11.26
N PRO A 390 -18.28 20.56 -11.49
CA PRO A 390 -19.30 21.13 -12.35
C PRO A 390 -19.87 22.40 -11.71
N GLN A 391 -20.05 23.45 -12.51
CA GLN A 391 -20.89 24.58 -12.14
C GLN A 391 -22.34 24.11 -12.21
N LEU A 392 -23.04 24.06 -11.08
CA LEU A 392 -24.43 23.64 -10.96
C LEU A 392 -25.39 24.83 -10.91
#